data_AF-A0A388NYV5-F1
#
_entry.id   AF-A0A388NYV5-F1
#
_cell.length_a   1.000
_cell.length_b   1.000
_cell.length_c   1.000
_cell.angle_alpha   90.00
_cell.angle_beta   90.00
_cell.angle_gamma   90.00
#
_symmetry.space_group_name_H-M   'P 1'
#
loop_
_entity.id
_entity.type
_entity.pdbx_description
1 polymer ?
#
loop_
_entity_poly.entity_id
_entity_poly.type
_entity_poly.pdbx_seq_one_letter_code
_entity_poly.pdbx_strand_id
1 'polypeptide(L)'
;MFDATICGWRFSPFLQPEDGETITEELVRFRTVGDATCTAAIESSASTIEQVIAETSVARITERGATRADDRISEAGMEDRKRTGYF
;
A
#
# COMPACT_ATOMS: atom_id res chain seq x y z
N MET A 1 -12.28 -16.95 -18.26
CA MET A 1 -12.59 -15.51 -18.41
C MET A 1 -12.57 -14.97 -16.99
N PHE A 2 -11.39 -14.50 -16.57
CA PHE A 2 -11.10 -14.18 -15.17
C PHE A 2 -11.41 -12.69 -14.97
N ASP A 3 -12.53 -12.43 -14.30
CA ASP A 3 -12.95 -11.10 -13.86
C ASP A 3 -12.12 -10.73 -12.61
N ALA A 4 -11.38 -9.62 -12.68
CA ALA A 4 -10.51 -9.15 -11.60
C ALA A 4 -11.19 -7.99 -10.85
N THR A 5 -11.37 -8.10 -9.52
CA THR A 5 -11.94 -7.01 -8.69
C THR A 5 -11.45 -7.12 -7.22
N ILE A 6 -10.28 -6.50 -6.93
CA ILE A 6 -9.63 -6.09 -5.64
C ILE A 6 -9.34 -7.22 -4.59
N CYS A 7 -8.39 -7.16 -3.63
CA CYS A 7 -6.92 -7.13 -3.62
C CYS A 7 -6.52 -7.77 -2.26
N GLY A 8 -6.12 -9.04 -2.22
CA GLY A 8 -6.19 -9.94 -1.05
C GLY A 8 -5.36 -9.62 0.19
N TRP A 9 -4.54 -8.58 0.16
CA TRP A 9 -3.64 -8.17 1.26
C TRP A 9 -4.34 -7.45 2.39
N ARG A 10 -5.56 -6.96 2.16
CA ARG A 10 -6.33 -6.17 3.13
C ARG A 10 -7.24 -7.02 4.00
N PHE A 11 -7.38 -8.32 3.69
CA PHE A 11 -8.19 -9.24 4.47
C PHE A 11 -7.42 -9.78 5.69
N SER A 12 -7.94 -9.52 6.88
CA SER A 12 -7.41 -10.09 8.12
C SER A 12 -8.52 -10.22 9.17
N PRO A 13 -8.32 -10.96 10.28
CA PRO A 13 -9.29 -10.99 11.38
C PRO A 13 -9.68 -9.60 11.91
N PHE A 14 -8.82 -8.60 11.72
CA PHE A 14 -9.00 -7.23 12.20
C PHE A 14 -9.45 -6.25 11.11
N LEU A 15 -9.53 -6.69 9.84
CA LEU A 15 -9.89 -5.88 8.70
C LEU A 15 -10.72 -6.73 7.73
N GLN A 16 -12.03 -6.62 7.89
CA GLN A 16 -13.02 -7.34 7.07
C GLN A 16 -13.39 -6.49 5.85
N PRO A 17 -13.74 -7.13 4.72
CA PRO A 17 -14.29 -6.42 3.57
C PRO A 17 -15.64 -5.78 3.90
N GLU A 18 -15.98 -4.69 3.22
CA GLU A 18 -17.32 -4.10 3.27
C GLU A 18 -18.34 -4.92 2.47
N ASP A 19 -19.63 -4.67 2.70
CA ASP A 19 -20.71 -5.35 1.99
C ASP A 19 -20.60 -5.14 0.47
N GLY A 20 -20.44 -6.23 -0.27
CA GLY A 20 -20.29 -6.21 -1.73
C GLY A 20 -18.86 -6.11 -2.24
N GLU A 21 -17.85 -5.99 -1.36
CA GLU A 21 -16.46 -6.14 -1.77
C GLU A 21 -16.12 -7.61 -2.05
N THR A 22 -15.36 -7.83 -3.12
CA THR A 22 -14.83 -9.16 -3.48
C THR A 22 -13.36 -9.22 -3.10
N ILE A 23 -12.88 -10.40 -2.71
CA ILE A 23 -11.47 -10.65 -2.38
C ILE A 23 -10.83 -11.42 -3.53
N THR A 24 -9.73 -10.90 -4.09
CA THR A 24 -8.88 -11.59 -5.08
C THR A 24 -7.49 -11.88 -4.55
N GLU A 25 -6.88 -12.98 -5.00
CA GLU A 25 -5.47 -13.26 -4.77
C GLU A 25 -4.62 -12.64 -5.87
N GLU A 26 -3.59 -11.89 -5.49
CA GLU A 26 -2.67 -11.23 -6.43
C GLU A 26 -1.23 -11.51 -6.02
N LEU A 27 -0.27 -11.13 -6.86
CA LEU A 27 1.15 -11.04 -6.49
C LEU A 27 1.52 -9.60 -6.22
N VAL A 28 1.87 -9.28 -4.97
CA VAL A 28 2.26 -7.94 -4.57
C VAL A 28 3.45 -7.96 -3.62
N ARG A 29 4.02 -6.78 -3.44
CA ARG A 29 5.08 -6.51 -2.47
C ARG A 29 4.72 -5.29 -1.63
N PHE A 30 5.10 -5.33 -0.35
CA PHE A 30 5.10 -4.14 0.49
C PHE A 30 6.45 -3.44 0.37
N ARG A 31 6.41 -2.15 0.04
CA ARG A 31 7.61 -1.29 0.02
C ARG A 31 7.79 -0.49 1.30
N THR A 32 6.73 -0.39 2.10
CA THR A 32 6.72 0.32 3.38
C THR A 32 5.92 -0.47 4.40
N VAL A 33 6.25 -0.28 5.68
CA VAL A 33 5.51 -0.85 6.80
C VAL A 33 4.79 0.29 7.55
N GLY A 34 3.55 0.03 7.96
CA GLY A 34 2.68 0.96 8.69
C GLY A 34 1.41 0.25 9.15
N ASP A 35 0.34 0.99 9.42
CA ASP A 35 -0.92 0.40 9.89
C ASP A 35 -1.65 -0.32 8.75
N ALA A 36 -2.36 -1.40 9.08
CA ALA A 36 -3.09 -2.24 8.13
C ALA A 36 -4.18 -1.46 7.36
N THR A 37 -4.72 -0.39 7.95
CA THR A 37 -5.79 0.41 7.34
C THR A 37 -5.28 1.41 6.29
N CYS A 38 -4.01 1.84 6.39
CA CYS A 38 -3.44 2.93 5.60
C CYS A 38 -2.20 2.57 4.77
N THR A 39 -1.66 1.36 4.95
CA THR A 39 -0.51 0.85 4.19
C THR A 39 -1.01 -0.03 3.05
N ALA A 40 -0.86 0.43 1.83
CA ALA A 40 -1.18 -0.32 0.63
C ALA A 40 0.03 -1.11 0.12
N ALA A 41 -0.27 -2.23 -0.51
CA ALA A 41 0.69 -3.07 -1.20
C ALA A 41 0.74 -2.69 -2.69
N ILE A 42 1.80 -3.07 -3.41
CA ILE A 42 1.92 -2.81 -4.86
C ILE A 42 2.12 -4.10 -5.65
N GLU A 43 1.36 -4.24 -6.74
CA GLU A 43 1.52 -5.37 -7.66
C GLU A 43 2.97 -5.52 -8.10
N SER A 44 3.49 -6.73 -7.94
CA SER A 44 4.89 -7.04 -8.15
C SER A 44 5.05 -8.55 -8.31
N SER A 45 5.47 -8.97 -9.50
CA SER A 45 5.87 -10.36 -9.78
C SER A 45 7.36 -10.62 -9.54
N ALA A 46 8.11 -9.63 -9.03
CA ALA A 46 9.52 -9.76 -8.72
C ALA A 46 9.78 -10.83 -7.65
N SER A 47 10.58 -11.84 -8.00
CA SER A 47 10.96 -12.96 -7.12
C SER A 47 12.46 -13.01 -6.83
N THR A 48 13.23 -12.09 -7.40
CA THR A 48 14.69 -11.97 -7.22
C THR A 48 15.07 -10.53 -6.88
N ILE A 49 16.26 -10.35 -6.29
CA ILE A 49 16.77 -9.03 -5.91
C ILE A 49 16.96 -8.15 -7.16
N GLU A 50 17.47 -8.71 -8.23
CA GLU A 50 17.71 -8.02 -9.50
C GLU A 50 16.41 -7.48 -10.10
N GLN A 51 15.33 -8.28 -10.04
CA GLN A 51 14.00 -7.84 -10.47
C GLN A 51 13.44 -6.74 -9.58
N VAL A 52 13.63 -6.82 -8.26
CA VAL A 52 13.22 -5.76 -7.32
C VAL A 52 13.96 -4.46 -7.60
N ILE A 53 15.27 -4.52 -7.88
CA ILE A 53 16.08 -3.35 -8.22
C ILE A 53 15.58 -2.73 -9.54
N ALA A 54 15.37 -3.54 -10.57
CA ALA A 54 14.86 -3.07 -11.85
C ALA A 54 13.50 -2.39 -11.71
N GLU A 55 12.57 -3.02 -10.99
CA GLU A 55 11.23 -2.49 -10.71
C GLU A 55 11.29 -1.15 -9.94
N THR A 56 12.06 -1.09 -8.86
CA THR A 56 12.19 0.13 -8.05
C THR A 56 12.91 1.24 -8.81
N SER A 57 13.89 0.93 -9.66
CA SER A 57 14.70 1.93 -10.38
C SER A 57 13.92 2.79 -11.37
N VAL A 58 12.81 2.26 -11.90
CA VAL A 58 11.93 2.98 -12.85
C VAL A 58 10.74 3.66 -12.16
N ALA A 59 10.60 3.51 -10.84
CA ALA A 59 9.51 4.09 -10.08
C ALA A 59 9.63 5.62 -10.04
N ARG A 60 8.57 6.32 -10.48
CA ARG A 60 8.51 7.78 -10.51
C ARG A 60 7.94 8.41 -9.24
N ILE A 61 7.44 7.57 -8.33
CA ILE A 61 6.81 7.97 -7.08
C ILE A 61 7.61 7.34 -5.96
N THR A 62 7.82 8.10 -4.88
CA THR A 62 8.49 7.59 -3.68
C THR A 62 7.69 6.43 -3.10
N GLU A 63 8.38 5.50 -2.44
CA GLU A 63 7.74 4.31 -1.88
C GLU A 63 6.58 4.68 -0.96
N ARG A 64 6.78 5.65 -0.06
CA ARG A 64 5.73 6.18 0.83
C ARG A 64 4.59 6.87 0.06
N GLY A 65 4.90 7.70 -0.93
CA GLY A 65 3.87 8.39 -1.71
C GLY A 65 2.98 7.42 -2.50
N ALA A 66 3.52 6.26 -2.87
CA ALA A 66 2.77 5.21 -3.57
C ALA A 66 1.87 4.40 -2.64
N THR A 67 2.29 4.13 -1.40
CA THR A 67 1.66 3.12 -0.53
C THR A 67 0.91 3.69 0.67
N ARG A 68 1.24 4.89 1.15
CA ARG A 68 0.63 5.48 2.33
C ARG A 68 -0.57 6.33 1.97
N ALA A 69 -1.76 5.87 2.35
CA ALA A 69 -2.99 6.60 2.12
C ALA A 69 -3.07 7.90 2.93
N ASP A 70 -2.48 7.91 4.14
CA ASP A 70 -2.43 9.08 5.01
C ASP A 70 -1.52 10.19 4.46
N ASP A 71 -0.43 9.82 3.79
CA ASP A 71 0.51 10.77 3.18
C ASP A 71 -0.12 11.52 1.98
N ARG A 72 -1.19 10.99 1.36
CA ARG A 72 -1.92 11.64 0.25
C ARG A 72 -2.97 12.65 0.68
N ILE A 73 -3.37 12.64 1.96
CA ILE A 73 -4.50 13.45 2.45
C ILE A 73 -4.08 14.88 2.76
N SER A 74 -2.80 15.14 3.05
CA SER A 74 -2.26 16.50 3.17
C SER A 74 -0.72 16.50 3.20
N GLU A 75 -0.10 17.30 2.34
CA GLU A 75 1.35 17.59 2.38
C GLU A 75 1.77 18.23 3.72
N ALA A 76 0.82 18.86 4.44
CA ALA A 76 0.99 19.44 5.78
C ALA A 76 0.56 18.49 6.93
N GLY A 77 0.01 17.31 6.65
CA GLY A 77 -0.59 16.45 7.68
C GLY A 77 0.41 15.90 8.71
N MET A 78 1.70 15.81 8.36
CA MET A 78 2.75 15.46 9.32
C MET A 78 3.26 16.67 10.11
N GLU A 79 3.21 17.86 9.53
CA GLU A 79 3.62 19.12 10.16
C GLU A 79 2.56 19.59 11.17
N ASP A 80 1.28 19.49 10.84
CA ASP A 80 0.17 19.76 11.74
C ASP A 80 0.11 18.77 12.90
N ARG A 81 0.38 17.47 12.66
CA ARG A 81 0.50 16.47 13.73
C ARG A 81 1.67 16.75 14.67
N LYS A 82 2.81 17.22 14.15
CA LYS A 82 3.91 17.71 15.00
C LYS A 82 3.47 18.90 15.84
N ARG A 83 2.73 19.84 15.27
CA ARG A 83 2.22 21.03 15.96
C ARG A 83 1.18 20.69 17.05
N THR A 84 0.44 19.60 16.89
CA THR A 84 -0.52 19.10 17.90
C THR A 84 0.09 18.15 18.94
N GLY A 85 1.42 17.96 18.95
CA GLY A 85 2.12 17.19 19.98
C GLY A 85 2.19 15.69 19.71
N TYR A 86 2.09 15.27 18.44
CA TYR A 86 2.35 13.89 18.00
C TYR A 86 3.86 13.53 18.04
N PHE A 87 4.70 14.43 18.57
CA PHE A 87 6.09 14.24 18.97
C PHE A 87 6.38 15.02 20.24
#